data_AF-A0A9P0CHZ4-F1
#
_entry.id   AF-A0A9P0CHZ4-F1
#
_cell.length_a   1.000
_cell.length_b   1.000
_cell.length_c   1.000
_cell.angle_alpha   90.00
_cell.angle_beta   90.00
_cell.angle_gamma   90.00
#
_symmetry.space_group_name_H-M   'P 1'
#
loop_
_entity.id
_entity.type
_entity.pdbx_description
1 polymer ?
#
loop_
_entity_poly.entity_id
_entity_poly.type
_entity_poly.pdbx_seq_one_letter_code
_entity_poly.pdbx_strand_id
1 'polypeptide(L)'
;MFSNNMDFGYPTNFFHYNELIRKICGLWIPGKDTSFIFKFFYFSFFIILYAMGVSFIFLEVLVLRRTISKISELLSLIGILLTHIVGLFKLGILTFGRKKIKKLMDVLQDPKYQYEPIDNFKPDRVFLKEKKINSVICITIFGMYTFAAISAIMSMYLRVLNEVHVDIFEGTNVTCYDYLPYLHYIFLPVDTKSACLKYSFYQGISVLNFAWIVATADGTFVALNNCLQARLTILGGAFRTIRERSFKNLGLPKNYQLLHDKENPKLEEDLSRSFGHLINHLRLLISVRDEVEYVFSFITLFQTLASLLIIASCLFIASNVSRYFIFYHITDDTIFVKNTLSI
;
A
#
# COMPACT_ATOMS: atom_id res chain seq x y z
N MET A 1 -41.69 1.41 -6.11
CA MET A 1 -42.26 2.52 -5.32
C MET A 1 -41.09 3.27 -4.69
N PHE A 2 -40.79 4.44 -5.27
CA PHE A 2 -39.79 5.47 -4.94
C PHE A 2 -38.57 5.13 -4.07
N SER A 3 -37.53 4.56 -4.69
CA SER A 3 -36.15 4.90 -4.32
C SER A 3 -35.80 6.19 -5.09
N ASN A 4 -36.29 7.33 -4.60
CA ASN A 4 -35.61 8.58 -4.91
C ASN A 4 -34.19 8.41 -4.33
N ASN A 5 -33.16 8.58 -5.16
CA ASN A 5 -31.78 8.67 -4.71
C ASN A 5 -31.68 9.89 -3.78
N MET A 6 -32.01 9.70 -2.51
CA MET A 6 -31.82 10.71 -1.48
C MET A 6 -30.34 10.69 -1.15
N ASP A 7 -29.60 11.58 -1.82
CA ASP A 7 -28.23 11.86 -1.46
C ASP A 7 -28.26 12.60 -0.11
N PHE A 8 -28.10 11.86 1.00
CA PHE A 8 -28.04 12.41 2.35
C PHE A 8 -26.73 13.19 2.62
N GLY A 9 -26.11 13.73 1.57
CA GLY A 9 -24.82 14.43 1.62
C GLY A 9 -23.63 13.49 1.71
N TYR A 10 -23.77 12.20 1.36
CA TYR A 10 -22.64 11.28 1.39
C TYR A 10 -21.70 11.60 0.22
N PRO A 11 -20.39 11.70 0.45
CA PRO A 11 -19.47 11.97 -0.64
C PRO A 11 -19.51 10.86 -1.70
N THR A 12 -19.52 11.27 -2.95
CA THR A 12 -19.37 10.36 -4.09
C THR A 12 -17.95 9.79 -4.11
N ASN A 13 -17.83 8.49 -4.39
CA ASN A 13 -16.56 7.76 -4.53
C ASN A 13 -15.56 7.94 -3.36
N PHE A 14 -15.66 7.09 -2.34
CA PHE A 14 -14.73 7.00 -1.21
C PHE A 14 -13.28 6.68 -1.67
N PHE A 15 -13.13 5.97 -2.78
CA PHE A 15 -11.87 5.39 -3.24
C PHE A 15 -11.19 6.20 -4.36
N HIS A 16 -11.60 7.45 -4.57
CA HIS A 16 -11.12 8.28 -5.69
C HIS A 16 -9.60 8.30 -5.85
N TYR A 17 -8.85 8.56 -4.77
CA TYR A 17 -7.38 8.61 -4.82
C TYR A 17 -6.74 7.24 -5.05
N ASN A 18 -7.32 6.17 -4.52
CA ASN A 18 -6.87 4.81 -4.81
C ASN A 18 -7.02 4.48 -6.30
N GLU A 19 -8.14 4.87 -6.91
CA GLU A 19 -8.36 4.68 -8.35
C GLU A 19 -7.42 5.53 -9.20
N LEU A 20 -7.15 6.78 -8.77
CA LEU A 20 -6.19 7.66 -9.42
C LEU A 20 -4.77 7.07 -9.38
N ILE A 21 -4.29 6.66 -8.20
CA ILE A 21 -2.98 6.04 -8.03
C ILE A 21 -2.89 4.76 -8.86
N ARG A 22 -3.93 3.91 -8.83
CA ARG A 22 -3.97 2.70 -9.67
C ARG A 22 -3.84 3.02 -11.17
N LYS A 23 -4.42 4.13 -11.64
CA LYS A 23 -4.26 4.61 -13.03
C LYS A 23 -2.83 5.07 -13.30
N ILE A 24 -2.24 5.86 -12.41
CA ILE A 24 -0.85 6.33 -12.51
C ILE A 24 0.13 5.13 -12.58
N CYS A 25 -0.12 4.09 -11.79
CA CYS A 25 0.68 2.87 -11.78
C CYS A 25 0.47 1.98 -13.02
N GLY A 26 -0.35 2.39 -13.98
CA GLY A 26 -0.64 1.60 -15.17
C GLY A 26 -1.49 0.35 -14.92
N LEU A 27 -2.11 0.21 -13.75
CA LEU A 27 -2.94 -0.94 -13.37
C LEU A 27 -4.43 -0.74 -13.73
N TRP A 28 -4.74 0.30 -14.50
CA TRP A 28 -6.09 0.57 -14.99
C TRP A 28 -6.36 -0.13 -16.32
N ILE A 29 -7.40 -0.94 -16.38
CA ILE A 29 -7.78 -1.61 -17.62
C ILE A 29 -8.67 -0.70 -18.49
N PRO A 30 -8.32 -0.55 -19.78
CA PRO A 30 -9.15 0.17 -20.73
C PRO A 30 -10.58 -0.37 -20.79
N GLY A 31 -11.55 0.55 -20.75
CA GLY A 31 -12.98 0.23 -20.87
C GLY A 31 -13.35 -0.34 -22.25
N LYS A 32 -14.58 -0.86 -22.39
CA LYS A 32 -15.06 -1.42 -23.66
C LYS A 32 -15.00 -0.41 -24.81
N ASP A 33 -15.26 0.86 -24.51
CA ASP A 33 -15.36 1.95 -25.48
C ASP A 33 -14.00 2.49 -25.96
N THR A 34 -12.89 2.01 -25.39
CA THR A 34 -11.55 2.43 -25.83
C THR A 34 -11.15 1.72 -27.13
N SER A 35 -10.38 2.42 -27.98
CA SER A 35 -9.96 1.91 -29.28
C SER A 35 -9.10 0.65 -29.15
N PHE A 36 -9.18 -0.25 -30.15
CA PHE A 36 -8.39 -1.49 -30.18
C PHE A 36 -6.88 -1.22 -30.12
N ILE A 37 -6.42 -0.20 -30.85
CA ILE A 37 -5.01 0.23 -30.87
C ILE A 37 -4.52 0.60 -29.47
N PHE A 38 -5.30 1.40 -28.73
CA PHE A 38 -4.94 1.77 -27.37
C PHE A 38 -4.89 0.55 -26.44
N LYS A 39 -5.85 -0.37 -26.55
CA LYS A 39 -5.85 -1.63 -25.78
C LYS A 39 -4.61 -2.47 -26.06
N PHE A 40 -4.17 -2.55 -27.32
CA PHE A 40 -2.95 -3.28 -27.71
C PHE A 40 -1.69 -2.67 -27.10
N PHE A 41 -1.52 -1.35 -27.17
CA PHE A 41 -0.39 -0.66 -26.55
C PHE A 41 -0.39 -0.82 -25.02
N TYR A 42 -1.55 -0.65 -24.38
CA TYR A 42 -1.70 -0.86 -22.95
C TYR A 42 -1.34 -2.30 -22.53
N PHE A 43 -1.82 -3.29 -23.28
CA PHE A 43 -1.53 -4.69 -23.02
C PHE A 43 -0.03 -4.99 -23.19
N SER A 44 0.60 -4.45 -24.22
CA SER A 44 2.04 -4.57 -24.45
C SER A 44 2.84 -3.94 -23.32
N PHE A 45 2.48 -2.73 -22.88
CA PHE A 45 3.07 -2.07 -21.72
C PHE A 45 2.95 -2.92 -20.46
N PHE A 46 1.78 -3.50 -20.21
CA PHE A 46 1.55 -4.36 -19.05
C PHE A 46 2.40 -5.65 -19.09
N ILE A 47 2.52 -6.29 -20.27
CA ILE A 47 3.41 -7.45 -20.46
C ILE A 47 4.86 -7.06 -20.17
N ILE A 48 5.32 -5.93 -20.70
CA ILE A 48 6.69 -5.45 -20.47
C ILE A 48 6.93 -5.23 -18.97
N LEU A 49 6.00 -4.58 -18.28
CA LEU A 49 6.09 -4.33 -16.84
C LEU A 49 6.17 -5.65 -16.05
N TYR A 50 5.34 -6.63 -16.39
CA TYR A 50 5.39 -7.96 -15.75
C TYR A 50 6.69 -8.70 -16.06
N ALA A 51 7.13 -8.69 -17.32
CA ALA A 51 8.36 -9.33 -17.77
C ALA A 51 9.60 -8.71 -17.10
N MET A 52 9.65 -7.38 -16.99
CA MET A 52 10.68 -6.68 -16.22
C MET A 52 10.69 -7.17 -14.78
N GLY A 53 9.52 -7.30 -14.15
CA GLY A 53 9.43 -7.77 -12.77
C GLY A 53 9.93 -9.19 -12.54
N VAL A 54 9.51 -10.12 -13.39
CA VAL A 54 9.97 -11.52 -13.33
C VAL A 54 11.46 -11.62 -13.63
N SER A 55 11.95 -10.85 -14.62
CA SER A 55 13.38 -10.83 -14.94
C SER A 55 14.22 -10.33 -13.78
N PHE A 56 13.73 -9.33 -13.02
CA PHE A 56 14.44 -8.78 -11.88
C PHE A 56 14.69 -9.85 -10.80
N ILE A 57 13.64 -10.57 -10.43
CA ILE A 57 13.74 -11.68 -9.46
C ILE A 57 14.67 -12.78 -9.96
N PHE A 58 14.59 -13.13 -11.25
CA PHE A 58 15.48 -14.14 -11.81
C PHE A 58 16.95 -13.70 -11.70
N LEU A 59 17.27 -12.44 -12.01
CA LEU A 59 18.62 -11.89 -11.89
C LEU A 59 19.12 -11.81 -10.43
N GLU A 60 18.23 -11.58 -9.47
CA GLU A 60 18.54 -11.62 -8.03
C GLU A 60 18.87 -13.05 -7.57
N VAL A 61 18.07 -14.03 -8.00
CA VAL A 61 18.31 -15.44 -7.69
C VAL A 61 19.65 -15.92 -8.23
N LEU A 62 20.06 -15.49 -9.43
CA LEU A 62 21.36 -15.83 -10.00
C LEU A 62 22.53 -15.31 -9.15
N VAL A 63 22.38 -14.16 -8.50
CA VAL A 63 23.42 -13.57 -7.64
C VAL A 63 23.46 -14.22 -6.26
N LEU A 64 22.37 -14.84 -5.81
CA LEU A 64 22.31 -15.50 -4.51
C LEU A 64 23.47 -16.47 -4.29
N ARG A 65 23.86 -17.24 -5.32
CA ARG A 65 25.00 -18.17 -5.23
C ARG A 65 26.33 -17.47 -4.93
N ARG A 66 26.51 -16.23 -5.42
CA ARG A 66 27.74 -15.46 -5.23
C ARG A 66 27.82 -14.81 -3.85
N THR A 67 26.68 -14.48 -3.25
CA THR A 67 26.62 -13.79 -1.94
C THR A 67 26.62 -14.72 -0.74
N ILE A 68 26.50 -16.05 -0.92
CA ILE A 68 26.51 -17.03 0.18
C ILE A 68 27.74 -16.90 1.09
N SER A 69 28.89 -16.47 0.56
CA SER A 69 30.12 -16.30 1.35
C SER A 69 30.10 -15.07 2.27
N LYS A 70 29.20 -14.11 2.03
CA LYS A 70 29.12 -12.83 2.77
C LYS A 70 27.73 -12.66 3.37
N ILE A 71 27.60 -13.04 4.65
CA ILE A 71 26.32 -13.08 5.37
C ILE A 71 25.56 -11.74 5.32
N SER A 72 26.25 -10.60 5.45
CA SER A 72 25.63 -9.26 5.37
C SER A 72 24.96 -9.02 4.00
N GLU A 73 25.66 -9.33 2.92
CA GLU A 73 25.16 -9.18 1.55
C GLU A 73 24.03 -10.18 1.28
N LEU A 74 24.16 -11.42 1.77
CA LEU A 74 23.13 -12.45 1.65
C LEU A 74 21.82 -12.02 2.33
N LEU A 75 21.89 -11.50 3.57
CA LEU A 75 20.72 -11.05 4.31
C LEU A 75 20.03 -9.87 3.61
N SER A 76 20.81 -8.89 3.14
CA SER A 76 20.29 -7.77 2.36
C SER A 76 19.60 -8.24 1.08
N LEU A 77 20.23 -9.15 0.33
CA LEU A 77 19.68 -9.72 -0.90
C LEU A 77 18.39 -10.50 -0.64
N ILE A 78 18.32 -11.32 0.41
CA ILE A 78 17.10 -12.06 0.78
C ILE A 78 15.96 -11.09 1.09
N GLY A 79 16.21 -10.01 1.84
CA GLY A 79 15.20 -9.00 2.16
C GLY A 79 14.63 -8.33 0.90
N ILE A 80 15.50 -7.96 -0.04
CA ILE A 80 15.09 -7.35 -1.32
C ILE A 80 14.31 -8.36 -2.18
N LEU A 81 14.84 -9.58 -2.33
CA LEU A 81 14.20 -10.66 -3.09
C LEU A 81 12.78 -10.96 -2.58
N LEU A 82 12.61 -11.07 -1.26
CA LEU A 82 11.29 -11.27 -0.65
C LEU A 82 10.35 -10.09 -0.90
N THR A 83 10.87 -8.86 -0.91
CA THR A 83 10.09 -7.66 -1.24
C THR A 83 9.57 -7.71 -2.67
N HIS A 84 10.40 -8.12 -3.64
CA HIS A 84 9.96 -8.28 -5.03
C HIS A 84 8.98 -9.43 -5.21
N ILE A 85 9.18 -10.56 -4.51
CA ILE A 85 8.21 -11.67 -4.50
C ILE A 85 6.86 -11.21 -3.96
N VAL A 86 6.82 -10.48 -2.83
CA VAL A 86 5.60 -9.86 -2.29
C VAL A 86 4.99 -8.89 -3.31
N GLY A 87 5.82 -8.10 -3.99
CA GLY A 87 5.41 -7.20 -5.07
C GLY A 87 4.70 -7.94 -6.22
N LEU A 88 5.23 -9.09 -6.65
CA LEU A 88 4.59 -9.93 -7.67
C LEU A 88 3.26 -10.51 -7.19
N PHE A 89 3.17 -10.98 -5.94
CA PHE A 89 1.89 -11.44 -5.39
C PHE A 89 0.85 -10.32 -5.35
N LYS A 90 1.26 -9.12 -4.92
CA LYS A 90 0.41 -7.90 -4.94
C LYS A 90 -0.05 -7.56 -6.36
N LEU A 91 0.85 -7.60 -7.34
CA LEU A 91 0.51 -7.42 -8.76
C LEU A 91 -0.53 -8.45 -9.22
N GLY A 92 -0.33 -9.72 -8.85
CA GLY A 92 -1.25 -10.81 -9.15
C GLY A 92 -2.65 -10.55 -8.57
N ILE A 93 -2.76 -10.18 -7.30
CA ILE A 93 -4.06 -9.90 -6.67
C ILE A 93 -4.73 -8.66 -7.27
N LEU A 94 -3.99 -7.59 -7.51
CA LEU A 94 -4.54 -6.39 -8.16
C LEU A 94 -5.02 -6.67 -9.58
N THR A 95 -4.38 -7.60 -10.29
CA THR A 95 -4.72 -7.95 -11.68
C THR A 95 -5.88 -8.94 -11.75
N PHE A 96 -5.73 -10.10 -11.12
CA PHE A 96 -6.70 -11.20 -11.18
C PHE A 96 -7.86 -11.00 -10.21
N GLY A 97 -7.60 -10.45 -9.02
CA GLY A 97 -8.61 -10.14 -7.99
C GLY A 97 -9.41 -8.86 -8.24
N ARG A 98 -9.12 -8.11 -9.30
CA ARG A 98 -9.70 -6.77 -9.57
C ARG A 98 -11.23 -6.72 -9.50
N LYS A 99 -11.92 -7.73 -10.06
CA LYS A 99 -13.38 -7.77 -10.11
C LYS A 99 -13.96 -7.96 -8.71
N LYS A 100 -13.30 -8.79 -7.91
CA LYS A 100 -13.66 -9.05 -6.52
C LYS A 100 -13.42 -7.81 -5.66
N ILE A 101 -12.25 -7.17 -5.79
CA ILE A 101 -11.93 -5.90 -5.12
C ILE A 101 -12.97 -4.82 -5.47
N LYS A 102 -13.27 -4.64 -6.77
CA LYS A 102 -14.27 -3.67 -7.21
C LYS A 102 -15.65 -3.97 -6.62
N LYS A 103 -16.09 -5.24 -6.62
CA LYS A 103 -17.34 -5.65 -5.98
C LYS A 103 -17.39 -5.26 -4.51
N LEU A 104 -16.30 -5.44 -3.75
CA LEU A 104 -16.21 -5.03 -2.34
C LEU A 104 -16.33 -3.50 -2.19
N MET A 105 -15.64 -2.73 -3.04
CA MET A 105 -15.73 -1.27 -3.06
C MET A 105 -17.16 -0.79 -3.38
N ASP A 106 -17.83 -1.45 -4.32
CA ASP A 106 -19.20 -1.11 -4.74
C ASP A 106 -20.20 -1.44 -3.61
N VAL A 107 -20.07 -2.62 -2.99
CA VAL A 107 -20.90 -3.04 -1.84
C VAL A 107 -20.75 -2.09 -0.65
N LEU A 108 -19.52 -1.70 -0.31
CA LEU A 108 -19.26 -0.73 0.77
C LEU A 108 -19.79 0.68 0.47
N GLN A 109 -20.12 0.99 -0.78
CA GLN A 109 -20.63 2.29 -1.21
C GLN A 109 -22.12 2.25 -1.59
N ASP A 110 -22.79 1.11 -1.39
CA ASP A 110 -24.19 0.93 -1.79
C ASP A 110 -25.10 2.01 -1.13
N PRO A 111 -25.82 2.82 -1.95
CA PRO A 111 -26.75 3.83 -1.45
C PRO A 111 -27.85 3.27 -0.55
N LYS A 112 -28.22 1.98 -0.71
CA LYS A 112 -29.25 1.32 0.10
C LYS A 112 -28.95 1.32 1.60
N TYR A 113 -27.67 1.44 1.96
CA TYR A 113 -27.20 1.44 3.34
C TYR A 113 -26.70 2.82 3.81
N GLN A 114 -27.23 3.89 3.20
CA GLN A 114 -27.07 5.24 3.70
C GLN A 114 -28.19 5.58 4.67
N TYR A 115 -27.82 6.16 5.82
CA TYR A 115 -28.75 6.55 6.86
C TYR A 115 -28.94 8.05 6.88
N GLU A 116 -30.19 8.49 7.05
CA GLU A 116 -30.51 9.90 7.22
C GLU A 116 -29.90 10.46 8.52
N PRO A 117 -29.40 11.70 8.54
CA PRO A 117 -28.99 12.35 9.78
C PRO A 117 -30.17 12.56 10.75
N ILE A 118 -29.95 12.25 12.04
CA ILE A 118 -30.91 12.50 13.12
C ILE A 118 -30.20 13.17 14.29
N ASP A 119 -30.72 14.31 14.72
CA ASP A 119 -30.18 15.10 15.83
C ASP A 119 -28.66 15.28 15.70
N ASN A 120 -27.90 14.78 16.68
CA ASN A 120 -26.44 14.85 16.73
C ASN A 120 -25.73 13.78 15.88
N PHE A 121 -26.46 12.76 15.41
CA PHE A 121 -25.90 11.73 14.55
C PHE A 121 -25.89 12.19 13.09
N LYS A 122 -24.69 12.53 12.60
CA LYS A 122 -24.41 13.00 11.23
C LYS A 122 -23.52 11.98 10.49
N PRO A 123 -24.08 10.92 9.89
CA PRO A 123 -23.29 9.83 9.33
C PRO A 123 -22.54 10.23 8.05
N ASP A 124 -23.04 11.23 7.31
CA ASP A 124 -22.36 11.91 6.22
C ASP A 124 -21.00 12.48 6.66
N ARG A 125 -20.96 13.14 7.83
CA ARG A 125 -19.72 13.72 8.38
C ARG A 125 -18.73 12.65 8.81
N VAL A 126 -19.21 11.55 9.38
CA VAL A 126 -18.37 10.39 9.73
C VAL A 126 -17.75 9.81 8.46
N PHE A 127 -18.56 9.55 7.43
CA PHE A 127 -18.07 8.99 6.17
C PHE A 127 -17.09 9.93 5.45
N LEU A 128 -17.38 11.24 5.43
CA LEU A 128 -16.50 12.26 4.83
C LEU A 128 -15.18 12.39 5.58
N LYS A 129 -15.19 12.33 6.91
CA LYS A 129 -13.97 12.35 7.72
C LYS A 129 -13.07 11.16 7.36
N GLU A 130 -13.63 9.95 7.34
CA GLU A 130 -12.87 8.74 7.00
C GLU A 130 -12.39 8.74 5.54
N LYS A 131 -13.17 9.30 4.60
CA LYS A 131 -12.73 9.51 3.21
C LYS A 131 -11.49 10.41 3.13
N LYS A 132 -11.47 11.51 3.89
CA LYS A 132 -10.32 12.43 3.94
C LYS A 132 -9.09 11.75 4.54
N ILE A 133 -9.25 11.04 5.65
CA ILE A 133 -8.18 10.25 6.28
C ILE A 133 -7.62 9.24 5.28
N ASN A 134 -8.48 8.48 4.61
CA ASN A 134 -8.08 7.53 3.59
C ASN A 134 -7.30 8.18 2.44
N SER A 135 -7.76 9.35 1.98
CA SER A 135 -7.10 10.10 0.90
C SER A 135 -5.67 10.51 1.29
N VAL A 136 -5.50 11.03 2.50
CA VAL A 136 -4.18 11.39 3.06
C VAL A 136 -3.30 10.15 3.13
N ILE A 137 -3.78 9.06 3.75
CA ILE A 137 -3.01 7.81 3.87
C ILE A 137 -2.57 7.30 2.49
N CYS A 138 -3.47 7.29 1.51
CA CYS A 138 -3.17 6.78 0.17
C CYS A 138 -2.08 7.61 -0.52
N ILE A 139 -2.15 8.95 -0.47
CA ILE A 139 -1.13 9.85 -1.01
C ILE A 139 0.19 9.69 -0.26
N THR A 140 0.15 9.63 1.08
CA THR A 140 1.35 9.48 1.91
C THR A 140 2.06 8.16 1.63
N ILE A 141 1.33 7.03 1.57
CA ILE A 141 1.91 5.72 1.21
C ILE A 141 2.57 5.80 -0.16
N PHE A 142 1.85 6.27 -1.18
CA PHE A 142 2.40 6.40 -2.54
C PHE A 142 3.64 7.28 -2.59
N GLY A 143 3.62 8.42 -1.89
CA GLY A 143 4.75 9.33 -1.76
C GLY A 143 5.95 8.66 -1.10
N MET A 144 5.78 8.01 0.05
CA MET A 144 6.86 7.34 0.77
C MET A 144 7.57 6.28 -0.08
N TYR A 145 6.81 5.40 -0.75
CA TYR A 145 7.37 4.39 -1.64
C TYR A 145 8.12 5.01 -2.83
N THR A 146 7.59 6.09 -3.41
CA THR A 146 8.24 6.83 -4.49
C THR A 146 9.56 7.48 -4.04
N PHE A 147 9.55 8.15 -2.89
CA PHE A 147 10.73 8.79 -2.33
C PHE A 147 11.82 7.78 -1.99
N ALA A 148 11.47 6.61 -1.46
CA ALA A 148 12.43 5.55 -1.16
C ALA A 148 13.13 5.02 -2.43
N ALA A 149 12.39 4.84 -3.54
CA ALA A 149 12.98 4.42 -4.81
C ALA A 149 13.87 5.51 -5.42
N ILE A 150 13.41 6.77 -5.42
CA ILE A 150 14.18 7.90 -5.97
C ILE A 150 15.45 8.15 -5.16
N SER A 151 15.38 8.06 -3.83
CA SER A 151 16.55 8.29 -2.96
C SER A 151 17.65 7.25 -3.20
N ALA A 152 17.30 5.99 -3.43
CA ALA A 152 18.25 4.93 -3.77
C ALA A 152 18.98 5.24 -5.10
N ILE A 153 18.24 5.66 -6.13
CA ILE A 153 18.81 6.04 -7.43
C ILE A 153 19.74 7.26 -7.28
N MET A 154 19.28 8.30 -6.58
CA MET A 154 20.04 9.53 -6.38
C MET A 154 21.33 9.27 -5.57
N SER A 155 21.25 8.46 -4.52
CA SER A 155 22.42 8.10 -3.70
C SER A 155 23.49 7.41 -4.54
N MET A 156 23.11 6.43 -5.36
CA MET A 156 24.05 5.78 -6.29
C MET A 156 24.63 6.78 -7.29
N TYR A 157 23.80 7.62 -7.91
CA TYR A 157 24.23 8.57 -8.92
C TYR A 157 25.31 9.52 -8.37
N LEU A 158 25.09 10.04 -7.17
CA LEU A 158 26.06 10.90 -6.47
C LEU A 158 27.36 10.15 -6.15
N ARG A 159 27.29 8.90 -5.68
CA ARG A 159 28.49 8.10 -5.39
C ARG A 159 29.32 7.84 -6.64
N VAL A 160 28.70 7.42 -7.74
CA VAL A 160 29.41 7.18 -9.01
C VAL A 160 30.01 8.48 -9.56
N LEU A 161 29.31 9.60 -9.46
CA LEU A 161 29.84 10.88 -9.95
C LEU A 161 31.05 11.36 -9.14
N ASN A 162 31.01 11.20 -7.81
CA ASN A 162 32.03 11.74 -6.91
C ASN A 162 33.26 10.84 -6.76
N GLU A 163 33.08 9.51 -6.76
CA GLU A 163 34.16 8.55 -6.48
C GLU A 163 34.87 8.06 -7.75
N VAL A 164 34.19 8.07 -8.91
CA VAL A 164 34.73 7.57 -10.18
C VAL A 164 35.14 8.73 -11.07
N HIS A 165 36.43 9.08 -11.02
CA HIS A 165 37.00 10.20 -11.79
C HIS A 165 37.39 9.83 -13.23
N VAL A 166 37.55 8.53 -13.53
CA VAL A 166 37.92 8.01 -14.86
C VAL A 166 36.67 7.46 -15.56
N ASP A 167 36.59 7.53 -16.88
CA ASP A 167 35.41 7.08 -17.64
C ASP A 167 35.25 5.55 -17.70
N ILE A 168 36.30 4.80 -17.36
CA ILE A 168 36.38 3.34 -17.43
C ILE A 168 36.68 2.81 -16.03
N PHE A 169 36.01 1.73 -15.62
CA PHE A 169 36.26 1.04 -14.36
C PHE A 169 37.52 0.16 -14.40
N GLU A 170 37.94 -0.25 -15.60
CA GLU A 170 39.16 -1.02 -15.84
C GLU A 170 40.40 -0.24 -15.35
N GLY A 171 41.19 -0.88 -14.48
CA GLY A 171 42.33 -0.24 -13.81
C GLY A 171 42.00 0.44 -12.47
N THR A 172 40.73 0.43 -12.05
CA THR A 172 40.32 0.86 -10.70
C THR A 172 40.05 -0.36 -9.81
N ASN A 173 40.12 -0.19 -8.48
CA ASN A 173 39.76 -1.24 -7.51
C ASN A 173 38.24 -1.38 -7.31
N VAL A 174 37.42 -0.68 -8.10
CA VAL A 174 35.97 -0.63 -7.95
C VAL A 174 35.28 -1.03 -9.25
N THR A 175 34.09 -1.60 -9.12
CA THR A 175 33.25 -2.03 -10.24
C THR A 175 31.88 -1.38 -10.13
N CYS A 176 31.08 -1.45 -11.19
CA CYS A 176 29.69 -0.98 -11.14
C CYS A 176 28.87 -1.66 -10.02
N TYR A 177 29.17 -2.93 -9.69
CA TYR A 177 28.48 -3.67 -8.62
C TYR A 177 28.61 -3.02 -7.25
N ASP A 178 29.70 -2.29 -6.98
CA ASP A 178 29.95 -1.62 -5.69
C ASP A 178 29.08 -0.36 -5.47
N TYR A 179 28.45 0.10 -6.56
CA TYR A 179 27.61 1.29 -6.59
C TYR A 179 26.12 0.98 -6.72
N LEU A 180 25.74 -0.16 -7.30
CA LEU A 180 24.34 -0.48 -7.56
C LEU A 180 23.50 -0.50 -6.26
N PRO A 181 22.33 0.17 -6.24
CA PRO A 181 21.48 0.20 -5.05
C PRO A 181 20.86 -1.16 -4.72
N TYR A 182 20.69 -2.03 -5.73
CA TYR A 182 20.24 -3.40 -5.54
C TYR A 182 21.17 -4.34 -6.27
N LEU A 183 21.59 -5.39 -5.57
CA LEU A 183 22.53 -6.36 -6.11
C LEU A 183 21.79 -7.36 -7.00
N HIS A 184 22.05 -7.33 -8.30
CA HIS A 184 21.52 -8.30 -9.26
C HIS A 184 22.55 -8.65 -10.34
N TYR A 185 22.30 -9.70 -11.11
CA TYR A 185 23.22 -10.10 -12.16
C TYR A 185 23.14 -9.10 -13.32
N ILE A 186 24.27 -8.48 -13.67
CA ILE A 186 24.37 -7.58 -14.81
C ILE A 186 24.69 -8.41 -16.05
N PHE A 187 23.77 -8.43 -17.01
CA PHE A 187 23.93 -9.18 -18.27
C PHE A 187 24.47 -8.31 -19.42
N LEU A 188 24.62 -7.00 -19.20
CA LEU A 188 25.17 -6.04 -20.17
C LEU A 188 26.58 -5.61 -19.76
N PRO A 189 27.46 -5.27 -20.72
CA PRO A 189 28.75 -4.68 -20.40
C PRO A 189 28.56 -3.32 -19.73
N VAL A 190 29.10 -3.15 -18.52
CA VAL A 190 29.00 -1.94 -17.69
C VAL A 190 30.38 -1.39 -17.33
N ASP A 191 31.36 -1.62 -18.20
CA ASP A 191 32.78 -1.30 -17.95
C ASP A 191 33.06 0.22 -17.98
N THR A 192 32.11 1.02 -18.45
CA THR A 192 32.19 2.48 -18.47
C THR A 192 31.24 3.14 -17.48
N LYS A 193 31.62 4.30 -16.97
CA LYS A 193 30.80 5.14 -16.08
C LYS A 193 29.41 5.41 -16.67
N SER A 194 29.35 5.79 -17.96
CA SER A 194 28.08 6.05 -18.65
C SER A 194 27.20 4.79 -18.74
N ALA A 195 27.78 3.62 -19.03
CA ALA A 195 27.03 2.37 -19.09
C ALA A 195 26.47 1.99 -17.72
N CYS A 196 27.26 2.12 -16.64
CA CYS A 196 26.81 1.87 -15.28
C CYS A 196 25.65 2.80 -14.87
N LEU A 197 25.74 4.10 -15.18
CA LEU A 197 24.66 5.06 -14.90
C LEU A 197 23.37 4.75 -15.67
N LYS A 198 23.47 4.41 -16.97
CA LYS A 198 22.31 4.00 -17.79
C LYS A 198 21.66 2.73 -17.25
N TYR A 199 22.48 1.76 -16.87
CA TYR A 199 22.00 0.50 -16.31
C TYR A 199 21.31 0.70 -14.96
N SER A 200 21.88 1.54 -14.12
CA SER A 200 21.28 1.89 -12.83
C SER A 200 19.97 2.68 -12.98
N PHE A 201 19.87 3.53 -13.99
CA PHE A 201 18.61 4.21 -14.32
C PHE A 201 17.51 3.21 -14.74
N TYR A 202 17.86 2.22 -15.55
CA TYR A 202 16.95 1.11 -15.90
C TYR A 202 16.48 0.34 -14.66
N GLN A 203 17.41 -0.02 -13.77
CA GLN A 203 17.09 -0.64 -12.48
C GLN A 203 16.15 0.25 -11.65
N GLY A 204 16.44 1.54 -11.59
CA GLY A 204 15.65 2.53 -10.87
C GLY A 204 14.20 2.60 -11.34
N ILE A 205 13.97 2.60 -12.65
CA ILE A 205 12.62 2.55 -13.24
C ILE A 205 11.89 1.27 -12.82
N SER A 206 12.57 0.12 -12.89
CA SER A 206 11.99 -1.17 -12.49
C SER A 206 11.55 -1.17 -11.03
N VAL A 207 12.43 -0.71 -10.13
CA VAL A 207 12.15 -0.63 -8.69
C VAL A 207 11.04 0.38 -8.39
N LEU A 208 11.03 1.53 -9.06
CA LEU A 208 9.98 2.54 -8.90
C LEU A 208 8.60 1.97 -9.29
N ASN A 209 8.52 1.22 -10.39
CA ASN A 209 7.29 0.54 -10.81
C ASN A 209 6.81 -0.47 -9.75
N PHE A 210 7.71 -1.27 -9.18
CA PHE A 210 7.36 -2.18 -8.10
C PHE A 210 6.87 -1.44 -6.85
N ALA A 211 7.57 -0.38 -6.44
CA ALA A 211 7.20 0.45 -5.30
C ALA A 211 5.79 1.01 -5.47
N TRP A 212 5.43 1.45 -6.68
CA TRP A 212 4.10 1.92 -7.05
C TRP A 212 3.01 0.84 -6.99
N ILE A 213 3.30 -0.36 -7.49
CA ILE A 213 2.39 -1.52 -7.39
C ILE A 213 2.14 -1.88 -5.92
N VAL A 214 3.20 -1.96 -5.13
CA VAL A 214 3.14 -2.25 -3.69
C VAL A 214 2.31 -1.20 -2.97
N ALA A 215 2.58 0.09 -3.21
CA ALA A 215 1.83 1.20 -2.66
C ALA A 215 0.33 1.14 -3.02
N THR A 216 0.01 0.79 -4.26
CA THR A 216 -1.38 0.65 -4.73
C THR A 216 -2.11 -0.48 -4.01
N ALA A 217 -1.46 -1.63 -3.83
CA ALA A 217 -2.04 -2.77 -3.14
C ALA A 217 -2.30 -2.44 -1.66
N ASP A 218 -1.29 -1.89 -0.98
CA ASP A 218 -1.38 -1.51 0.45
C ASP A 218 -2.43 -0.42 0.65
N GLY A 219 -2.42 0.61 -0.20
CA GLY A 219 -3.43 1.66 -0.18
C GLY A 219 -4.85 1.13 -0.39
N THR A 220 -5.03 0.16 -1.30
CA THR A 220 -6.33 -0.49 -1.53
C THR A 220 -6.80 -1.29 -0.33
N PHE A 221 -5.91 -2.07 0.28
CA PHE A 221 -6.21 -2.82 1.50
C PHE A 221 -6.62 -1.90 2.65
N VAL A 222 -5.85 -0.85 2.91
CA VAL A 222 -6.15 0.13 3.96
C VAL A 222 -7.47 0.86 3.67
N ALA A 223 -7.73 1.25 2.42
CA ALA A 223 -8.97 1.93 2.06
C ALA A 223 -10.21 1.07 2.26
N LEU A 224 -10.15 -0.23 1.93
CA LEU A 224 -11.26 -1.17 2.17
C LEU A 224 -11.56 -1.27 3.66
N ASN A 225 -10.51 -1.42 4.49
CA ASN A 225 -10.66 -1.48 5.94
C ASN A 225 -11.21 -0.18 6.54
N ASN A 226 -10.70 0.98 6.12
CA ASN A 226 -11.19 2.29 6.58
C ASN A 226 -12.66 2.51 6.19
N CYS A 227 -13.04 2.13 4.96
CA CYS A 227 -14.43 2.25 4.52
C CYS A 227 -15.34 1.29 5.30
N LEU A 228 -14.92 0.05 5.53
CA LEU A 228 -15.61 -0.92 6.37
C LEU A 228 -15.78 -0.42 7.81
N GLN A 229 -14.73 0.12 8.42
CA GLN A 229 -14.77 0.72 9.75
C GLN A 229 -15.74 1.90 9.81
N ALA A 230 -15.73 2.79 8.81
CA ALA A 230 -16.66 3.91 8.70
C ALA A 230 -18.12 3.40 8.65
N ARG A 231 -18.38 2.36 7.86
CA ARG A 231 -19.71 1.74 7.74
C ARG A 231 -20.16 1.07 9.03
N LEU A 232 -19.29 0.34 9.73
CA LEU A 232 -19.59 -0.25 11.04
C LEU A 232 -19.90 0.84 12.08
N THR A 233 -19.15 1.94 12.07
CA THR A 233 -19.38 3.09 12.97
C THR A 233 -20.73 3.74 12.71
N ILE A 234 -21.07 3.96 11.44
CA ILE A 234 -22.36 4.50 11.02
C ILE A 234 -23.49 3.55 11.42
N LEU A 235 -23.32 2.25 11.20
CA LEU A 235 -24.30 1.23 11.57
C LEU A 235 -24.54 1.22 13.09
N GLY A 236 -23.48 1.31 13.91
CA GLY A 236 -23.60 1.42 15.35
C GLY A 236 -24.40 2.66 15.79
N GLY A 237 -24.21 3.80 15.13
CA GLY A 237 -25.02 4.99 15.36
C GLY A 237 -26.47 4.85 14.87
N ALA A 238 -26.70 4.11 13.78
CA ALA A 238 -28.05 3.80 13.29
C ALA A 238 -28.82 2.90 14.28
N PHE A 239 -28.18 1.90 14.87
CA PHE A 239 -28.77 1.10 15.95
C PHE A 239 -29.15 1.95 17.17
N ARG A 240 -28.27 2.85 17.60
CA ARG A 240 -28.54 3.75 18.74
C ARG A 240 -29.68 4.73 18.51
N THR A 241 -29.96 5.07 17.23
CA THR A 241 -30.96 6.07 16.84
C THR A 241 -32.22 5.45 16.23
N ILE A 242 -32.41 4.13 16.37
CA ILE A 242 -33.49 3.41 15.67
C ILE A 242 -34.89 3.88 16.10
N ARG A 243 -35.05 4.20 17.39
CA ARG A 243 -36.34 4.63 17.93
C ARG A 243 -36.70 6.04 17.46
N GLU A 244 -35.75 6.95 17.52
CA GLU A 244 -35.89 8.33 17.03
C GLU A 244 -36.15 8.35 15.52
N ARG A 245 -35.51 7.46 14.76
CA ARG A 245 -35.80 7.24 13.33
C ARG A 245 -37.24 6.82 13.11
N SER A 246 -37.70 5.84 13.88
CA SER A 246 -39.06 5.31 13.72
C SER A 246 -40.12 6.34 14.11
N PHE A 247 -39.87 7.12 15.18
CA PHE A 247 -40.71 8.26 15.55
C PHE A 247 -40.80 9.30 14.43
N LYS A 248 -39.66 9.69 13.86
CA LYS A 248 -39.63 10.66 12.76
C LYS A 248 -40.35 10.13 11.52
N ASN A 249 -40.14 8.86 11.15
CA ASN A 249 -40.78 8.22 10.00
C ASN A 249 -42.32 8.18 10.12
N LEU A 250 -42.82 8.00 11.34
CA LEU A 250 -44.26 7.95 11.64
C LEU A 250 -44.86 9.32 11.98
N GLY A 251 -44.07 10.40 11.98
CA GLY A 251 -44.53 11.74 12.34
C GLY A 251 -44.91 11.88 13.83
N LEU A 252 -44.34 11.04 14.71
CA LEU A 252 -44.60 11.07 16.15
C LEU A 252 -43.74 12.14 16.84
N PRO A 253 -44.25 12.77 17.92
CA PRO A 253 -43.48 13.77 18.66
C PRO A 253 -42.26 13.16 19.36
N LYS A 254 -41.17 13.92 19.50
CA LYS A 254 -39.94 13.42 20.17
C LYS A 254 -40.17 12.99 21.63
N ASN A 255 -41.13 13.63 22.29
CA ASN A 255 -41.49 13.36 23.69
C ASN A 255 -42.56 12.26 23.82
N TYR A 256 -42.73 11.42 22.79
CA TYR A 256 -43.72 10.36 22.80
C TYR A 256 -43.34 9.29 23.84
N GLN A 257 -43.96 9.38 25.02
CA GLN A 257 -43.78 8.43 26.11
C GLN A 257 -44.78 7.28 25.92
N LEU A 258 -44.28 6.17 25.38
CA LEU A 258 -44.95 4.88 25.44
C LEU A 258 -44.22 4.03 26.48
N LEU A 259 -44.97 3.51 27.46
CA LEU A 259 -44.43 2.54 28.42
C LEU A 259 -44.17 1.19 27.74
N HIS A 260 -45.03 0.81 26.78
CA HIS A 260 -44.94 -0.44 26.03
C HIS A 260 -45.19 -0.24 24.53
N ASP A 261 -44.30 -0.78 23.69
CA ASP A 261 -44.40 -0.65 22.22
C ASP A 261 -45.69 -1.28 21.65
N LYS A 262 -46.25 -2.28 22.35
CA LYS A 262 -47.52 -2.95 21.99
C LYS A 262 -48.73 -2.01 21.93
N GLU A 263 -48.65 -0.86 22.59
CA GLU A 263 -49.71 0.14 22.58
C GLU A 263 -49.78 0.91 21.25
N ASN A 264 -48.74 0.80 20.41
CA ASN A 264 -48.73 1.36 19.05
C ASN A 264 -48.19 0.33 18.03
N PRO A 265 -49.06 -0.53 17.45
CA PRO A 265 -48.62 -1.60 16.56
C PRO A 265 -47.89 -1.09 15.31
N LYS A 266 -48.16 0.13 14.85
CA LYS A 266 -47.45 0.74 13.72
C LYS A 266 -45.99 1.07 14.07
N LEU A 267 -45.76 1.51 15.30
CA LEU A 267 -44.41 1.77 15.80
C LEU A 267 -43.61 0.48 15.94
N GLU A 268 -44.23 -0.56 16.52
CA GLU A 268 -43.60 -1.89 16.65
C GLU A 268 -43.25 -2.49 15.29
N GLU A 269 -44.13 -2.35 14.29
CA GLU A 269 -43.89 -2.78 12.92
C GLU A 269 -42.72 -2.01 12.27
N ASP A 270 -42.68 -0.68 12.39
CA ASP A 270 -41.61 0.14 11.81
C ASP A 270 -40.24 -0.11 12.49
N LEU A 271 -40.23 -0.26 13.81
CA LEU A 271 -39.03 -0.64 14.58
C LEU A 271 -38.52 -2.01 14.14
N SER A 272 -39.40 -3.01 14.05
CA SER A 272 -39.04 -4.36 13.62
C SER A 272 -38.49 -4.37 12.19
N ARG A 273 -39.11 -3.62 11.28
CA ARG A 273 -38.65 -3.44 9.90
C ARG A 273 -37.28 -2.76 9.84
N SER A 274 -37.11 -1.66 10.57
CA SER A 274 -35.85 -0.92 10.66
C SER A 274 -34.73 -1.79 11.23
N PHE A 275 -35.03 -2.53 12.30
CA PHE A 275 -34.07 -3.43 12.95
C PHE A 275 -33.64 -4.55 12.01
N GLY A 276 -34.59 -5.17 11.28
CA GLY A 276 -34.30 -6.15 10.24
C GLY A 276 -33.38 -5.60 9.15
N HIS A 277 -33.60 -4.34 8.72
CA HIS A 277 -32.70 -3.68 7.77
C HIS A 277 -31.28 -3.48 8.33
N LEU A 278 -31.13 -3.04 9.59
CA LEU A 278 -29.83 -2.89 10.25
C LEU A 278 -29.10 -4.22 10.41
N ILE A 279 -29.79 -5.29 10.79
CA ILE A 279 -29.22 -6.64 10.89
C ILE A 279 -28.74 -7.15 9.53
N ASN A 280 -29.50 -6.90 8.47
CA ASN A 280 -29.07 -7.25 7.11
C ASN A 280 -27.83 -6.47 6.68
N HIS A 281 -27.72 -5.18 7.05
CA HIS A 281 -26.50 -4.40 6.81
C HIS A 281 -25.32 -4.97 7.61
N LEU A 282 -25.50 -5.32 8.89
CA LEU A 282 -24.45 -5.92 9.71
C LEU A 282 -23.90 -7.22 9.08
N ARG A 283 -24.80 -8.12 8.66
CA ARG A 283 -24.43 -9.37 7.99
C ARG A 283 -23.62 -9.12 6.72
N LEU A 284 -24.02 -8.12 5.93
CA LEU A 284 -23.29 -7.71 4.73
C LEU A 284 -21.88 -7.22 5.07
N LEU A 285 -21.73 -6.36 6.09
CA LEU A 285 -20.42 -5.85 6.49
C LEU A 285 -19.50 -6.95 7.03
N ILE A 286 -20.04 -7.91 7.79
CA ILE A 286 -19.28 -9.10 8.24
C ILE A 286 -18.83 -9.94 7.03
N SER A 287 -19.71 -10.18 6.07
CA SER A 287 -19.34 -10.89 4.83
C SER A 287 -18.25 -10.13 4.05
N VAL A 288 -18.33 -8.80 3.95
CA VAL A 288 -17.28 -7.99 3.30
C VAL A 288 -15.96 -8.13 4.05
N ARG A 289 -15.97 -8.11 5.39
CA ARG A 289 -14.78 -8.31 6.24
C ARG A 289 -14.10 -9.65 5.95
N ASP A 290 -14.87 -10.73 5.91
CA ASP A 290 -14.33 -12.06 5.63
C ASP A 290 -13.77 -12.17 4.20
N GLU A 291 -14.42 -11.53 3.23
CA GLU A 291 -13.92 -11.48 1.84
C GLU A 291 -12.65 -10.64 1.68
N VAL A 292 -12.53 -9.52 2.42
CA VAL A 292 -11.29 -8.72 2.47
C VAL A 292 -10.16 -9.54 3.10
N GLU A 293 -10.43 -10.19 4.24
CA GLU A 293 -9.47 -11.05 4.91
C GLU A 293 -9.00 -12.19 3.98
N TYR A 294 -9.94 -12.88 3.33
CA TYR A 294 -9.61 -13.94 2.38
C TYR A 294 -8.73 -13.45 1.21
N VAL A 295 -9.01 -12.28 0.65
CA VAL A 295 -8.23 -11.74 -0.48
C VAL A 295 -6.82 -11.36 -0.06
N PHE A 296 -6.63 -10.78 1.13
CA PHE A 296 -5.35 -10.20 1.52
C PHE A 296 -4.53 -11.02 2.53
N SER A 297 -5.11 -12.06 3.15
CA SER A 297 -4.48 -12.84 4.23
C SER A 297 -3.08 -13.36 3.86
N PHE A 298 -2.93 -14.07 2.74
CA PHE A 298 -1.64 -14.60 2.31
C PHE A 298 -0.62 -13.50 2.00
N ILE A 299 -1.05 -12.40 1.37
CA ILE A 299 -0.15 -11.26 1.09
C ILE A 299 0.33 -10.65 2.39
N THR A 300 -0.56 -10.41 3.35
CA THR A 300 -0.21 -9.85 4.65
C THR A 300 0.79 -10.77 5.36
N LEU A 301 0.57 -12.09 5.33
CA LEU A 301 1.50 -13.05 5.92
C LEU A 301 2.90 -12.96 5.30
N PHE A 302 3.00 -13.03 3.96
CA PHE A 302 4.30 -12.91 3.28
C PHE A 302 4.96 -11.55 3.50
N GLN A 303 4.18 -10.46 3.52
CA GLN A 303 4.68 -9.14 3.82
C GLN A 303 5.23 -9.05 5.23
N THR A 304 4.54 -9.59 6.24
CA THR A 304 5.03 -9.63 7.62
C THR A 304 6.33 -10.42 7.74
N LEU A 305 6.42 -11.58 7.08
CA LEU A 305 7.66 -12.38 7.04
C LEU A 305 8.81 -11.62 6.37
N ALA A 306 8.56 -10.98 5.23
CA ALA A 306 9.54 -10.16 4.55
C ALA A 306 10.00 -8.98 5.43
N SER A 307 9.07 -8.27 6.07
CA SER A 307 9.39 -7.16 6.98
C SER A 307 10.24 -7.61 8.17
N LEU A 308 9.95 -8.77 8.77
CA LEU A 308 10.77 -9.32 9.87
C LEU A 308 12.21 -9.58 9.42
N LEU A 309 12.39 -10.17 8.24
CA LEU A 309 13.72 -10.45 7.69
C LEU A 309 14.48 -9.18 7.30
N ILE A 310 13.78 -8.18 6.74
CA ILE A 310 14.37 -6.86 6.45
C ILE A 310 14.81 -6.17 7.73
N ILE A 311 13.96 -6.14 8.76
CA ILE A 311 14.30 -5.53 10.06
C ILE A 311 15.50 -6.26 10.68
N ALA A 312 15.51 -7.59 10.68
CA ALA A 312 16.64 -8.38 11.17
C ALA A 312 17.94 -8.06 10.40
N SER A 313 17.86 -7.92 9.08
CA SER A 313 18.99 -7.55 8.22
C SER A 313 19.50 -6.14 8.53
N CYS A 314 18.60 -5.17 8.70
CA CYS A 314 18.95 -3.80 9.09
C CYS A 314 19.63 -3.76 10.48
N LEU A 315 19.10 -4.50 11.46
CA LEU A 315 19.71 -4.59 12.80
C LEU A 315 21.09 -5.24 12.74
N PHE A 316 21.27 -6.29 11.93
CA PHE A 316 22.57 -6.94 11.72
C PHE A 316 23.59 -5.96 11.12
N ILE A 317 23.22 -5.23 10.06
CA ILE A 317 24.09 -4.22 9.43
C ILE A 317 24.44 -3.10 10.43
N ALA A 318 23.44 -2.56 11.13
CA ALA A 318 23.66 -1.51 12.14
C ALA A 318 24.63 -1.96 13.26
N SER A 319 24.54 -3.23 13.68
CA SER A 319 25.44 -3.80 14.68
C SER A 319 26.90 -3.91 14.22
N ASN A 320 27.13 -4.00 12.91
CA ASN A 320 28.47 -4.04 12.33
C ASN A 320 29.07 -2.63 12.18
N VAL A 321 28.25 -1.63 11.80
CA VAL A 321 28.70 -0.23 11.68
C VAL A 321 29.20 0.31 13.02
N SER A 322 28.50 0.00 14.12
CA SER A 322 28.87 0.44 15.47
C SER A 322 30.28 -0.02 15.88
N ARG A 323 30.69 -1.24 15.47
CA ARG A 323 32.03 -1.76 15.80
C ARG A 323 33.13 -0.94 15.14
N TYR A 324 32.94 -0.50 13.89
CA TYR A 324 33.92 0.33 13.21
C TYR A 324 34.00 1.72 13.84
N PHE A 325 32.87 2.36 14.14
CA PHE A 325 32.86 3.70 14.73
C PHE A 325 33.50 3.73 16.13
N ILE A 326 33.25 2.72 16.97
CA ILE A 326 33.87 2.58 18.29
C ILE A 326 35.38 2.31 18.17
N PHE A 327 35.81 1.49 17.22
CA PHE A 327 37.23 1.22 17.02
C PHE A 327 38.00 2.47 16.59
N TYR A 328 37.45 3.26 15.66
CA TYR A 328 38.08 4.51 15.22
C TYR A 328 38.26 5.51 16.37
N HIS A 329 37.24 5.68 17.23
CA HIS A 329 37.36 6.55 18.40
C HIS A 329 38.37 6.05 19.44
N ILE A 330 38.44 4.74 19.69
CA ILE A 330 39.40 4.17 20.66
C ILE A 330 40.86 4.28 20.13
N THR A 331 41.08 4.12 18.82
CA THR A 331 42.42 4.30 18.24
C THR A 331 42.88 5.75 18.18
N ASP A 332 41.98 6.71 17.94
CA ASP A 332 42.36 8.13 17.98
C ASP A 332 42.71 8.58 19.41
N ASP A 333 41.97 8.11 20.43
CA ASP A 333 42.28 8.44 21.83
C ASP A 333 43.60 7.80 22.30
N THR A 334 43.98 6.62 21.80
CA THR A 334 45.27 6.00 22.15
C THR A 334 46.47 6.61 21.41
N ILE A 335 46.26 7.19 20.22
CA ILE A 335 47.29 7.96 19.51
C ILE A 335 47.48 9.34 20.17
N PHE A 336 46.40 9.97 20.67
CA PHE A 336 46.49 11.25 21.38
C PHE A 336 47.16 11.13 22.76
N VAL A 337 46.96 10.02 23.47
CA VAL A 337 47.64 9.77 24.76
C VAL A 337 49.13 9.46 24.59
N LYS A 338 49.55 8.82 23.48
CA LYS A 338 50.98 8.56 23.24
C LYS A 338 51.81 9.80 22.90
N ASN A 339 51.21 10.83 22.31
CA ASN A 339 51.92 12.08 22.01
C ASN A 339 51.94 13.09 23.17
N THR A 340 51.09 12.90 24.18
CA THR A 340 51.06 13.77 25.37
C THR A 340 51.97 13.25 26.51
N LEU A 341 52.43 12.00 26.45
CA LEU A 341 53.35 11.39 27.42
C LEU A 341 54.83 11.38 26.97
N SER A 342 55.15 12.09 25.89
CA SER A 342 56.50 12.27 25.35
C SER A 342 57.00 13.72 25.43
N ILE A 343 56.49 14.48 26.40
CA ILE A 343 57.02 15.78 26.87
C ILE A 343 57.17 15.63 28.38
#